data_AF-A0A3C0GDW4-F1
#
_entry.id   AF-A0A3C0GDW4-F1
#
_cell.length_a   1.000
_cell.length_b   1.000
_cell.length_c   1.000
_cell.angle_alpha   90.00
_cell.angle_beta   90.00
_cell.angle_gamma   90.00
#
_symmetry.space_group_name_H-M   'P 1'
#
loop_
_entity.id
_entity.type
_entity.pdbx_description
1 polymer ?
#
loop_
_entity_poly.entity_id
_entity_poly.type
_entity_poly.pdbx_seq_one_letter_code
_entity_poly.pdbx_strand_id
1 'polypeptide(L)'
;MLGAILVLVSCQEKVSTDVVETMQAKDSVIVYEEYMGEEPTKPEETEFYEPKVPVVKPGGVGSAPSDAIVLFNGTDLNNWISTNDSTAAKWHLNKDGSMTVNDKTGNIQTKQNFGDVQLHIEWKSPLPVQREGQ
;
A
#
# COMPACT_ATOMS: atom_id res chain seq x y z
N MET A 1 -39.87 -63.76 -7.63
CA MET A 1 -38.88 -62.70 -7.37
C MET A 1 -39.66 -61.41 -7.18
N LEU A 2 -40.14 -61.18 -5.95
CA LEU A 2 -41.11 -60.14 -5.61
C LEU A 2 -40.41 -58.77 -5.64
N GLY A 3 -40.87 -57.88 -6.51
CA GLY A 3 -40.43 -56.49 -6.56
C GLY A 3 -40.95 -55.71 -5.35
N ALA A 4 -40.03 -55.15 -4.57
CA ALA A 4 -40.35 -54.19 -3.52
C ALA A 4 -40.40 -52.79 -4.15
N ILE A 5 -41.60 -52.21 -4.19
CA ILE A 5 -41.84 -50.83 -4.62
C ILE A 5 -41.43 -49.91 -3.46
N LEU A 6 -40.40 -49.10 -3.68
CA LEU A 6 -39.93 -48.07 -2.77
C LEU A 6 -40.82 -46.82 -2.92
N VAL A 7 -41.65 -46.53 -1.93
CA VAL A 7 -42.49 -45.33 -1.89
C VAL A 7 -41.66 -44.16 -1.36
N LEU A 8 -41.35 -43.19 -2.22
CA LEU A 8 -40.74 -41.92 -1.83
C LEU A 8 -41.83 -40.96 -1.35
N VAL A 9 -41.92 -40.72 -0.05
CA VAL A 9 -42.77 -39.67 0.53
C VAL A 9 -42.03 -38.34 0.39
N SER A 10 -42.48 -37.52 -0.56
CA SER A 10 -42.02 -36.15 -0.75
C SER A 10 -42.77 -35.23 0.23
N CYS A 11 -42.08 -34.72 1.26
CA CYS A 11 -42.60 -33.62 2.07
C CYS A 11 -42.66 -32.35 1.22
N GLN A 12 -43.85 -31.91 0.82
CA GLN A 12 -44.07 -30.53 0.37
C GLN A 12 -44.15 -29.64 1.60
N GLU A 13 -43.00 -29.12 2.03
CA GLU A 13 -42.96 -28.05 3.03
C GLU A 13 -43.40 -26.76 2.34
N LYS A 14 -44.66 -26.37 2.55
CA LYS A 14 -45.16 -25.05 2.17
C LYS A 14 -44.50 -24.04 3.11
N VAL A 15 -43.46 -23.39 2.63
CA VAL A 15 -42.90 -22.19 3.28
C VAL A 15 -44.01 -21.14 3.29
N SER A 16 -44.56 -20.86 4.47
CA SER A 16 -45.35 -19.65 4.69
C SER A 16 -44.41 -18.48 4.51
N THR A 17 -44.51 -17.79 3.37
CA THR A 17 -44.00 -16.43 3.28
C THR A 17 -44.96 -15.56 4.09
N ASP A 18 -44.68 -15.43 5.38
CA ASP A 18 -45.23 -14.32 6.15
C ASP A 18 -44.73 -13.06 5.45
N VAL A 19 -45.65 -12.38 4.78
CA VAL A 19 -45.39 -11.11 4.11
C VAL A 19 -44.93 -10.19 5.23
N VAL A 20 -43.63 -9.92 5.27
CA VAL A 20 -43.04 -8.94 6.17
C VAL A 20 -43.74 -7.64 5.85
N GLU A 21 -44.66 -7.29 6.74
CA GLU A 21 -45.35 -6.02 6.80
C GLU A 21 -44.30 -4.95 6.57
N THR A 22 -44.50 -4.20 5.49
CA THR A 22 -43.60 -3.20 4.93
C THR A 22 -42.92 -2.43 6.05
N MET A 23 -41.67 -2.81 6.38
CA MET A 23 -40.76 -1.91 7.04
C MET A 23 -40.49 -0.85 5.99
N GLN A 24 -41.29 0.20 6.06
CA GLN A 24 -41.06 1.45 5.35
C GLN A 24 -39.65 1.85 5.77
N ALA A 25 -38.66 1.54 4.93
CA ALA A 25 -37.34 2.10 5.06
C ALA A 25 -37.58 3.59 5.08
N LYS A 26 -37.48 4.21 6.25
CA LYS A 26 -37.26 5.64 6.31
C LYS A 26 -35.98 5.79 5.52
N ASP A 27 -36.11 6.25 4.29
CA ASP A 27 -35.07 6.86 3.49
C ASP A 27 -34.54 7.99 4.36
N SER A 28 -33.67 7.62 5.29
CA SER A 28 -32.90 8.54 6.10
C SER A 28 -31.79 8.91 5.15
N VAL A 29 -32.14 9.86 4.26
CA VAL A 29 -31.17 10.63 3.52
C VAL A 29 -30.14 11.06 4.55
N ILE A 30 -28.90 10.59 4.40
CA ILE A 30 -27.80 11.00 5.25
C ILE A 30 -27.56 12.47 4.90
N VAL A 31 -28.18 13.35 5.68
CA VAL A 31 -27.97 14.79 5.61
C VAL A 31 -26.74 15.07 6.46
N TYR A 32 -25.64 15.41 5.81
CA TYR A 32 -24.48 15.93 6.51
C TYR A 32 -24.75 17.41 6.78
N GLU A 33 -25.02 17.76 8.03
CA GLU A 33 -25.38 19.13 8.44
C GLU A 33 -24.34 20.18 8.02
N GLU A 34 -23.08 19.76 7.81
CA GLU A 34 -22.00 20.61 7.30
C GLU A 34 -22.26 21.17 5.89
N TYR A 35 -23.07 20.50 5.06
CA TYR A 35 -23.42 20.94 3.70
C TYR A 35 -24.78 21.67 3.61
N MET A 36 -25.42 21.95 4.75
CA MET A 36 -26.74 22.61 4.80
C MET A 36 -26.65 24.14 4.95
N GLY A 37 -25.44 24.70 4.92
CA GLY A 37 -25.21 26.15 4.98
C GLY A 37 -25.49 26.86 3.64
N GLU A 38 -25.43 28.20 3.66
CA GLU A 38 -25.43 28.97 2.41
C GLU A 38 -24.14 28.67 1.63
N GLU A 39 -24.28 28.33 0.35
CA GLU A 39 -23.11 28.10 -0.50
C GLU A 39 -22.28 29.39 -0.60
N PRO A 40 -20.96 29.32 -0.40
CA PRO A 40 -20.10 30.48 -0.54
C PRO A 40 -20.21 31.03 -1.98
N THR A 41 -20.40 32.33 -2.10
CA THR A 41 -20.59 33.01 -3.39
C THR A 41 -19.38 33.82 -3.81
N LYS A 42 -18.46 34.08 -2.87
CA LYS A 42 -17.22 34.81 -3.11
C LYS A 42 -16.02 33.88 -2.97
N PRO A 43 -14.99 33.98 -3.83
CA PRO A 43 -13.81 33.11 -3.77
C PRO A 43 -13.17 33.05 -2.37
N GLU A 44 -13.08 34.19 -1.68
CA GLU A 44 -12.41 34.35 -0.40
C GLU A 44 -13.06 33.50 0.72
N GLU A 45 -14.33 33.14 0.59
CA GLU A 45 -15.06 32.30 1.57
C GLU A 45 -14.59 30.83 1.56
N THR A 46 -13.78 30.45 0.56
CA THR A 46 -13.22 29.09 0.40
C THR A 46 -11.69 29.05 0.38
N GLU A 47 -11.04 30.19 0.59
CA GLU A 47 -9.58 30.29 0.62
C GLU A 47 -9.05 30.11 2.05
N PHE A 48 -8.51 28.92 2.33
CA PHE A 48 -7.85 28.64 3.60
C PHE A 48 -6.32 28.73 3.42
N TYR A 49 -5.69 29.59 4.23
CA TYR A 49 -4.25 29.85 4.14
C TYR A 49 -3.42 29.11 5.21
N GLU A 50 -4.09 28.32 6.05
CA GLU A 50 -3.49 27.53 7.12
C GLU A 50 -4.11 26.11 7.12
N PRO A 51 -3.35 25.07 7.53
CA PRO A 51 -1.96 25.14 7.97
C PRO A 51 -0.98 25.35 6.81
N LYS A 52 0.03 26.19 7.02
CA LYS A 52 1.14 26.29 6.06
C LYS A 52 1.88 24.96 5.95
N VAL A 53 2.02 24.47 4.72
CA VAL A 53 2.80 23.27 4.45
C VAL A 53 4.30 23.51 4.71
N PRO A 54 5.03 22.51 5.24
CA PRO A 54 6.48 22.61 5.37
C PRO A 54 7.13 22.86 4.00
N VAL A 55 8.12 23.75 3.97
CA VAL A 55 8.89 24.02 2.75
C VAL A 55 9.93 22.92 2.56
N VAL A 56 9.81 22.16 1.48
CA VAL A 56 10.77 21.12 1.09
C VAL A 56 11.57 21.62 -0.11
N LYS A 57 12.90 21.59 0.00
CA LYS A 57 13.79 21.88 -1.13
C LYS A 57 13.96 20.61 -1.96
N PRO A 58 13.61 20.62 -3.26
CA PRO A 58 13.86 19.48 -4.13
C PRO A 58 15.35 19.17 -4.23
N GLY A 59 15.67 17.89 -4.40
CA GLY A 59 17.02 17.46 -4.74
C GLY A 59 17.40 17.88 -6.15
N GLY A 60 18.71 17.93 -6.43
CA GLY A 60 19.21 17.95 -7.80
C GLY A 60 19.00 16.58 -8.49
N VAL A 61 19.50 16.45 -9.72
CA VAL A 61 19.44 15.17 -10.46
C VAL A 61 20.09 14.05 -9.63
N GLY A 62 19.32 13.00 -9.33
CA GLY A 62 19.78 11.85 -8.54
C GLY A 62 19.97 12.11 -7.04
N SER A 63 19.58 13.29 -6.53
CA SER A 63 19.69 13.64 -5.12
C SER A 63 18.33 13.64 -4.42
N ALA A 64 18.32 13.27 -3.15
CA ALA A 64 17.11 13.30 -2.35
C ALA A 64 16.69 14.75 -2.00
N PRO A 65 15.38 15.01 -1.78
CA PRO A 65 14.91 16.29 -1.26
C PRO A 65 15.39 16.51 0.19
N SER A 66 15.27 17.75 0.68
CA SER A 66 15.85 18.15 1.97
C SER A 66 15.27 17.44 3.19
N ASP A 67 14.06 16.91 3.10
CA ASP A 67 13.35 16.21 4.17
C ASP A 67 13.47 14.67 4.08
N ALA A 68 14.12 14.15 3.05
CA ALA A 68 14.24 12.72 2.83
C ALA A 68 15.34 12.07 3.67
N ILE A 69 15.07 10.83 4.09
CA ILE A 69 16.06 9.94 4.69
C ILE A 69 16.81 9.24 3.56
N VAL A 70 18.11 9.49 3.45
CA VAL A 70 18.95 8.89 2.42
C VAL A 70 19.33 7.47 2.80
N LEU A 71 18.64 6.49 2.22
CA LEU A 71 18.90 5.07 2.47
C LEU A 71 20.21 4.58 1.83
N PHE A 72 20.62 5.17 0.71
CA PHE A 72 21.87 4.88 0.02
C PHE A 72 22.30 6.06 -0.86
N ASN A 73 23.56 6.43 -0.79
CA ASN A 73 24.18 7.52 -1.55
C ASN A 73 25.49 7.09 -2.25
N GLY A 74 25.81 5.80 -2.21
CA GLY A 74 27.03 5.24 -2.76
C GLY A 74 28.25 5.20 -1.86
N THR A 75 28.14 5.51 -0.56
CA THR A 75 29.30 5.43 0.36
C THR A 75 29.33 4.18 1.22
N ASP A 76 28.17 3.70 1.67
CA ASP A 76 28.07 2.56 2.58
C ASP A 76 26.64 2.00 2.62
N LEU A 77 26.48 0.85 3.28
CA LEU A 77 25.21 0.17 3.49
C LEU A 77 24.74 0.30 4.96
N ASN A 78 25.14 1.35 5.68
CA ASN A 78 24.87 1.45 7.12
C ASN A 78 23.40 1.61 7.48
N ASN A 79 22.54 1.98 6.53
CA ASN A 79 21.08 2.03 6.75
C ASN A 79 20.40 0.68 6.48
N TRP A 80 21.18 -0.35 6.14
CA TRP A 80 20.69 -1.69 5.79
C TRP A 80 21.24 -2.77 6.73
N ILE A 81 20.47 -3.83 6.91
CA ILE A 81 20.84 -5.05 7.63
C ILE A 81 20.40 -6.29 6.85
N SER A 82 21.07 -7.40 7.12
CA SER A 82 20.69 -8.72 6.63
C SER A 82 19.33 -9.14 7.21
N THR A 83 18.42 -9.61 6.36
CA THR A 83 17.12 -10.15 6.81
C THR A 83 17.28 -11.47 7.57
N ASN A 84 18.40 -12.18 7.38
CA ASN A 84 18.60 -13.52 7.94
C ASN A 84 18.97 -13.49 9.43
N ASP A 85 19.75 -12.49 9.83
CA ASP A 85 20.39 -12.44 11.15
C ASP A 85 20.46 -11.03 11.75
N SER A 86 19.86 -10.02 11.10
CA SER A 86 19.91 -8.61 11.50
C SER A 86 21.34 -8.04 11.65
N THR A 87 22.35 -8.70 11.08
CA THR A 87 23.73 -8.20 11.04
C THR A 87 23.94 -7.23 9.87
N ALA A 88 25.15 -6.69 9.72
CA ALA A 88 25.48 -5.80 8.61
C ALA A 88 25.11 -6.41 7.25
N ALA A 89 24.55 -5.59 6.35
CA ALA A 89 24.27 -5.99 4.98
C ALA A 89 25.55 -6.45 4.26
N LYS A 90 25.48 -7.59 3.57
CA LYS A 90 26.64 -8.27 2.96
C LYS A 90 26.70 -8.12 1.43
N TRP A 91 25.87 -7.24 0.87
CA TRP A 91 25.91 -6.86 -0.54
C TRP A 91 27.20 -6.09 -0.86
N HIS A 92 27.60 -6.10 -2.12
CA HIS A 92 28.82 -5.42 -2.56
C HIS A 92 28.59 -3.92 -2.70
N LEU A 93 29.55 -3.12 -2.23
CA LEU A 93 29.69 -1.72 -2.61
C LEU A 93 30.72 -1.62 -3.75
N ASN A 94 30.30 -1.11 -4.89
CA ASN A 94 31.12 -1.01 -6.09
C ASN A 94 31.91 0.30 -6.12
N LYS A 95 32.94 0.34 -6.96
CA LYS A 95 33.78 1.54 -7.15
C LYS A 95 33.04 2.72 -7.77
N ASP A 96 31.95 2.47 -8.49
CA ASP A 96 31.09 3.49 -9.09
C ASP A 96 30.02 4.03 -8.12
N GLY A 97 30.04 3.58 -6.86
CA GLY A 97 29.06 3.97 -5.85
C GLY A 97 27.73 3.22 -5.95
N SER A 98 27.57 2.25 -6.86
CA SER A 98 26.40 1.38 -6.84
C SER A 98 26.55 0.26 -5.79
N MET A 99 25.43 -0.31 -5.34
CA MET A 99 25.46 -1.57 -4.60
C MET A 99 25.00 -2.72 -5.50
N THR A 100 25.51 -3.92 -5.29
CA THR A 100 25.13 -5.12 -6.05
C THR A 100 24.86 -6.28 -5.12
N VAL A 101 23.82 -7.05 -5.43
CA VAL A 101 23.48 -8.29 -4.74
C VAL A 101 24.71 -9.19 -4.67
N ASN A 102 25.07 -9.62 -3.46
CA ASN A 102 26.08 -10.65 -3.27
C ASN A 102 25.38 -12.01 -3.22
N ASP A 103 25.66 -12.86 -4.21
CA ASP A 103 25.01 -14.16 -4.34
C ASP A 103 25.18 -14.98 -3.06
N LYS A 104 24.08 -15.64 -2.64
CA LYS A 104 24.01 -16.49 -1.44
C LYS A 104 24.15 -15.76 -0.10
N THR A 105 24.22 -14.43 -0.06
CA THR A 105 24.19 -13.69 1.24
C THR A 105 22.80 -13.38 1.75
N GLY A 106 21.77 -13.57 0.91
CA GLY A 106 20.37 -13.28 1.24
C GLY A 106 19.97 -11.83 0.98
N ASN A 107 18.75 -11.53 1.41
CA ASN A 107 18.12 -10.22 1.27
C ASN A 107 18.64 -9.24 2.33
N ILE A 108 18.41 -7.95 2.06
CA ILE A 108 18.64 -6.88 3.00
C ILE A 108 17.34 -6.11 3.24
N GLN A 109 17.24 -5.48 4.40
CA GLN A 109 16.15 -4.60 4.78
C GLN A 109 16.71 -3.33 5.42
N THR A 110 15.92 -2.26 5.42
CA THR A 110 16.28 -1.04 6.15
C THR A 110 16.35 -1.32 7.65
N LYS A 111 17.25 -0.63 8.35
CA LYS A 111 17.29 -0.65 9.82
C LYS A 111 16.06 0.01 10.43
N GLN A 112 15.62 1.09 9.81
CA GLN A 112 14.41 1.80 10.21
C GLN A 112 13.17 1.15 9.60
N ASN A 113 12.09 1.10 10.37
CA ASN A 113 10.76 0.71 9.89
C ASN A 113 9.98 1.94 9.46
N PHE A 114 9.15 1.78 8.43
CA PHE A 114 8.37 2.87 7.85
C PHE A 114 6.87 2.50 7.80
N GLY A 115 6.02 3.51 7.91
CA GLY A 115 4.59 3.42 7.58
C GLY A 115 4.38 3.91 6.14
N ASP A 116 3.61 4.99 5.99
CA ASP A 116 3.41 5.64 4.70
C ASP A 116 4.71 6.32 4.24
N VAL A 117 5.08 6.08 2.98
CA VAL A 117 6.32 6.62 2.40
C VAL A 117 6.15 7.05 0.96
N GLN A 118 6.96 8.03 0.58
CA GLN A 118 7.41 8.21 -0.78
C GLN A 118 8.82 7.62 -0.91
N LEU A 119 9.01 6.65 -1.81
CA LEU A 119 10.28 5.96 -2.01
C LEU A 119 10.82 6.20 -3.42
N HIS A 120 12.09 6.60 -3.52
CA HIS A 120 12.84 6.63 -4.76
C HIS A 120 13.90 5.54 -4.75
N ILE A 121 13.97 4.74 -5.82
CA ILE A 121 15.02 3.74 -6.03
C ILE A 121 15.40 3.68 -7.50
N GLU A 122 16.69 3.61 -7.77
CA GLU A 122 17.23 3.33 -9.09
C GLU A 122 17.90 1.97 -9.07
N TRP A 123 17.66 1.18 -10.11
CA TRP A 123 18.20 -0.16 -10.24
C TRP A 123 18.54 -0.46 -11.70
N LYS A 124 19.42 -1.43 -11.90
CA LYS A 124 19.88 -1.86 -13.22
C LYS A 124 20.09 -3.36 -13.23
N SER A 125 19.65 -4.02 -14.30
CA SER A 125 19.96 -5.43 -14.55
C SER A 125 21.40 -5.62 -15.04
N PRO A 126 22.07 -6.74 -14.70
CA PRO A 126 23.41 -7.03 -15.16
C PRO A 126 23.47 -7.27 -16.68
N LEU A 127 24.63 -6.95 -17.27
CA LEU A 127 24.99 -7.34 -18.63
C LEU A 127 26.27 -8.19 -18.59
N PRO A 128 26.31 -9.37 -19.25
CA PRO A 128 25.20 -10.02 -19.96
C PRO A 128 24.09 -10.46 -18.98
N VAL A 129 22.87 -10.63 -19.50
CA VAL A 129 21.74 -11.16 -18.72
C VAL A 129 22.12 -12.54 -18.18
N GLN A 130 21.99 -12.72 -16.87
CA GLN A 130 22.43 -13.94 -16.19
C GLN A 130 21.29 -14.90 -15.87
N ARG A 131 20.04 -14.40 -15.77
CA ARG A 131 18.84 -15.16 -15.42
C ARG A 131 17.62 -14.57 -16.12
N GLU A 132 16.58 -15.38 -16.27
CA GLU A 132 15.28 -14.97 -16.79
C GLU A 132 14.46 -14.23 -15.71
N GLY A 133 13.66 -13.23 -16.12
CA GLY A 133 12.74 -12.50 -15.23
C GLY A 133 13.39 -11.44 -14.33
N GLN A 134 14.55 -10.92 -14.75
CA GLN A 134 15.18 -9.73 -14.19
C GLN A 134 14.51 -8.45 -14.66
#